data_AF-A0A284RVQ6-F1
#
_entry.id   AF-A0A284RVQ6-F1
#
_cell.length_a   1.000
_cell.length_b   1.000
_cell.length_c   1.000
_cell.angle_alpha   90.00
_cell.angle_beta   90.00
_cell.angle_gamma   90.00
#
_symmetry.space_group_name_H-M   'P 1'
#
loop_
_entity.id
_entity.type
_entity.pdbx_description
1 polymer ?
#
loop_
_entity_poly.entity_id
_entity_poly.type
_entity_poly.pdbx_seq_one_letter_code
_entity_poly.pdbx_strand_id
1 'polypeptide(L)'
;MLCFVFAAIVLASLCSTVAGFGLTESGDSYIVDTSAGLIFTVDSTSGDITSMKFNGIEAQDSSKYSQIASGIDADCSWVRGGHDNNYITVTSSVSPADSPNSFPSFYRLPAPPALLFSTTLPDTTTRLSIWLLSTSMTVGVEDPTNRRISTTAEPSVGELRFIARLSQTTIPNGYDVSDIVGGTAIEGSDVYLVGSETRSKFYSSRQFIDDQIHGVSGSSIAAWMIIPGTGYESSSGGPFFRDIDNQGTSQQEFYFYMVRIFDLLLCSAYLRHTFRTPGIPRQNAAFRTGLHGPYALWFTTGSTPSSDIDTSFWDALDVTGWVSEADRGRVTGSATGYPSAYSDYMTVGFSNSVAQYWVRTDSDGDFVSPYMKPGTYTMTLYKMELAVATQSVTVTAGSVKTSNIASTEATPTAIWQIGEIDGTPRGFLNADLIETMHPSDSRMSDWGPVTFTIGNDVDTFPMAIFKDIGAVTVKFTLSSGRPVVTVNDWTSSTPSVPDQPDSRGVTRGTWRGNNIMYTYSIPSGYLNTGSTVNTLTITVASGSSGSDFLSPNIVFDGLRLY
;
A
#
# COMPACT_ATOMS: atom_id res chain seq x y z
N MET A 1 7.92 66.84 56.24
CA MET A 1 9.26 66.32 55.89
C MET A 1 9.52 65.12 56.79
N LEU A 2 8.84 63.99 56.60
CA LEU A 2 8.74 63.14 55.40
C LEU A 2 10.10 62.47 55.10
N CYS A 3 10.19 61.18 55.42
CA CYS A 3 11.40 60.36 55.23
C CYS A 3 11.48 59.85 53.79
N PHE A 4 12.70 59.69 53.26
CA PHE A 4 12.94 58.94 52.03
C PHE A 4 13.31 57.49 52.35
N VAL A 5 12.58 56.55 51.78
CA VAL A 5 12.93 55.12 51.78
C VAL A 5 13.57 54.78 50.45
N PHE A 6 14.76 54.17 50.48
CA PHE A 6 15.39 53.63 49.27
C PHE A 6 14.69 52.31 48.89
N ALA A 7 14.06 52.27 47.72
CA ALA A 7 13.57 51.04 47.12
C ALA A 7 14.62 50.51 46.13
N ALA A 8 15.30 49.42 46.50
CA ALA A 8 16.21 48.72 45.60
C ALA A 8 15.41 47.83 44.64
N ILE A 9 15.31 48.24 43.37
CA ILE A 9 14.69 47.42 42.32
C ILE A 9 15.70 46.31 41.95
N VAL A 10 15.46 45.10 42.44
CA VAL A 10 16.14 43.90 41.94
C VAL A 10 15.57 43.59 40.56
N LEU A 11 16.31 43.99 39.52
CA LEU A 11 15.97 43.65 38.14
C LEU A 11 16.30 42.17 37.90
N ALA A 12 15.39 41.28 38.31
CA ALA A 12 15.47 39.86 38.00
C ALA A 12 15.44 39.69 36.49
N SER A 13 16.57 39.32 35.90
CA SER A 13 16.66 38.99 34.49
C SER A 13 15.84 37.72 34.22
N LEU A 14 14.62 37.90 33.73
CA LEU A 14 13.88 36.85 33.05
C LEU A 14 14.67 36.46 31.81
N CYS A 15 15.58 35.51 31.98
CA CYS A 15 16.17 34.78 30.88
C CYS A 15 15.06 33.91 30.31
N SER A 16 14.29 34.48 29.39
CA SER A 16 13.34 33.75 28.56
C SER A 16 14.15 32.76 27.73
N THR A 17 14.32 31.54 28.25
CA THR A 17 14.80 30.40 27.48
C THR A 17 13.77 30.11 26.41
N VAL A 18 13.91 30.76 25.26
CA VAL A 18 13.18 30.40 24.05
C VAL A 18 13.50 28.94 23.80
N ALA A 19 12.49 28.08 23.89
CA ALA A 19 12.62 26.68 23.56
C ALA A 19 12.93 26.60 22.06
N GLY A 20 14.22 26.47 21.76
CA GLY A 20 14.72 26.28 20.40
C GLY A 20 14.80 24.79 20.09
N PHE A 21 14.82 24.50 18.81
CA PHE A 21 14.99 23.15 18.26
C PHE A 21 16.03 22.33 19.03
N GLY A 22 15.64 21.18 19.59
CA GLY A 22 16.44 20.49 20.60
C GLY A 22 15.96 19.09 20.96
N LEU A 23 16.86 18.31 21.55
CA LEU A 23 16.58 17.07 22.27
C LEU A 23 16.94 17.29 23.73
N THR A 24 16.09 16.81 24.64
CA THR A 24 16.34 16.76 26.08
C THR A 24 16.24 15.31 26.56
N GLU A 25 17.30 14.80 27.17
CA GLU A 25 17.29 13.51 27.88
C GLU A 25 16.65 13.70 29.27
N SER A 26 15.80 12.76 29.69
CA SER A 26 15.09 12.83 30.98
C SER A 26 14.86 11.42 31.57
N GLY A 27 15.94 10.78 32.02
CA GLY A 27 15.91 9.33 32.27
C GLY A 27 15.82 8.60 30.93
N ASP A 28 15.02 7.53 30.88
CA ASP A 28 14.84 6.70 29.68
C ASP A 28 13.93 7.36 28.61
N SER A 29 13.98 8.69 28.49
CA SER A 29 13.11 9.48 27.61
C SER A 29 13.91 10.52 26.82
N TYR A 30 13.80 10.44 25.50
CA TYR A 30 14.32 11.43 24.56
C TYR A 30 13.17 12.35 24.11
N ILE A 31 13.16 13.57 24.63
CA ILE A 31 12.12 14.58 24.36
C ILE A 31 12.63 15.51 23.25
N VAL A 32 12.02 15.46 22.07
CA VAL A 32 12.42 16.25 20.90
C VAL A 32 11.43 17.39 20.66
N ASP A 33 11.94 18.62 20.69
CA ASP A 33 11.20 19.83 20.29
C ASP A 33 11.56 20.17 18.84
N THR A 34 10.54 20.18 17.97
CA THR A 34 10.70 20.53 16.54
C THR A 34 10.95 22.02 16.30
N SER A 35 10.71 22.89 17.30
CA SER A 35 10.54 24.34 17.16
C SER A 35 9.44 24.76 16.17
N ALA A 36 8.60 23.81 15.72
CA ALA A 36 7.54 23.98 14.73
C ALA A 36 6.15 23.62 15.29
N GLY A 37 6.00 23.67 16.63
CA GLY A 37 4.75 23.40 17.36
C GLY A 37 4.57 21.94 17.79
N LEU A 38 5.34 20.99 17.27
CA LEU A 38 5.33 19.60 17.74
C LEU A 38 6.47 19.35 18.74
N ILE A 39 6.15 18.76 19.88
CA ILE A 39 7.10 18.14 20.81
C ILE A 39 6.70 16.68 20.97
N PHE A 40 7.63 15.74 20.83
CA PHE A 40 7.36 14.32 21.01
C PHE A 40 8.41 13.66 21.92
N THR A 41 8.03 12.55 22.55
CA THR A 41 8.92 11.76 23.42
C THR A 41 9.06 10.36 22.86
N VAL A 42 10.30 9.86 22.78
CA VAL A 42 10.62 8.46 22.49
C VAL A 42 11.18 7.82 23.76
N ASP A 43 10.71 6.62 24.09
CA ASP A 43 11.30 5.77 25.13
C ASP A 43 12.63 5.20 24.63
N SER A 44 13.72 5.44 25.37
CA SER A 44 15.06 5.05 24.93
C SER A 44 15.37 3.55 25.10
N THR A 45 14.45 2.77 25.66
CA THR A 45 14.61 1.33 25.93
C THR A 45 13.67 0.45 25.10
N SER A 46 12.56 0.99 24.59
CA SER A 46 11.68 0.28 23.65
C SER A 46 11.70 0.84 22.22
N GLY A 47 12.00 2.12 22.03
CA GLY A 47 11.82 2.84 20.76
C GLY A 47 10.38 3.28 20.47
N ASP A 48 9.45 3.11 21.41
CA ASP A 48 8.07 3.57 21.28
C ASP A 48 7.96 5.10 21.46
N ILE A 49 7.01 5.72 20.76
CA ILE A 49 6.70 7.15 20.89
C ILE A 49 5.62 7.32 21.96
N THR A 50 6.00 7.85 23.12
CA THR A 50 5.19 7.90 24.35
C THR A 50 4.42 9.21 24.55
N SER A 51 4.73 10.25 23.76
CA SER A 51 4.00 11.53 23.73
C SER A 51 4.15 12.20 22.37
N MET A 52 3.11 12.87 21.88
CA MET A 52 3.09 13.69 20.65
C MET A 52 2.21 14.92 20.87
N LYS A 53 2.80 16.01 21.37
CA LYS A 53 2.13 17.27 21.68
C LYS A 53 2.26 18.26 20.53
N PHE A 54 1.21 18.41 19.73
CA PHE A 54 1.13 19.45 18.69
C PHE A 54 0.37 20.67 19.21
N ASN A 55 1.02 21.84 19.19
CA ASN A 55 0.55 23.10 19.79
C ASN A 55 0.09 22.95 21.25
N GLY A 56 0.74 22.05 22.01
CA GLY A 56 0.39 21.71 23.38
C GLY A 56 -0.76 20.70 23.55
N ILE A 57 -1.41 20.28 22.46
CA ILE A 57 -2.46 19.27 22.45
C ILE A 57 -1.82 17.88 22.34
N GLU A 58 -2.03 17.02 23.34
CA GLU A 58 -1.55 15.64 23.32
C GLU A 58 -2.35 14.79 22.33
N ALA A 59 -1.66 14.26 21.32
CA ALA A 59 -2.22 13.39 20.30
C ALA A 59 -1.91 11.90 20.54
N GLN A 60 -0.88 11.56 21.31
CA GLN A 60 -0.55 10.17 21.66
C GLN A 60 -1.59 9.60 22.64
N ASP A 61 -2.11 8.40 22.37
CA ASP A 61 -2.92 7.67 23.35
C ASP A 61 -2.08 7.14 24.52
N SER A 62 -2.64 7.14 25.73
CA SER A 62 -1.94 6.79 26.97
C SER A 62 -2.06 5.32 27.39
N SER A 63 -2.85 4.51 26.69
CA SER A 63 -3.02 3.08 26.99
C SER A 63 -2.03 2.17 26.22
N LYS A 64 -1.61 2.58 25.02
CA LYS A 64 -0.56 1.89 24.23
C LYS A 64 0.05 2.83 23.19
N TYR A 65 1.37 2.76 23.00
CA TYR A 65 2.18 3.78 22.31
C TYR A 65 2.40 3.55 20.80
N SER A 66 2.73 4.62 20.07
CA SER A 66 2.99 4.56 18.61
C SER A 66 4.35 3.91 18.31
N GLN A 67 4.39 2.93 17.42
CA GLN A 67 5.49 1.97 17.34
C GLN A 67 5.55 1.19 16.01
N ILE A 68 6.65 0.46 15.78
CA ILE A 68 6.72 -0.56 14.71
C ILE A 68 6.00 -1.84 15.16
N ALA A 69 5.29 -2.48 14.23
CA ALA A 69 4.59 -3.75 14.39
C ALA A 69 3.68 -3.85 15.64
N SER A 70 4.24 -4.25 16.78
CA SER A 70 3.56 -4.40 18.07
C SER A 70 4.41 -3.93 19.27
N GLY A 71 5.53 -3.25 19.02
CA GLY A 71 6.66 -3.04 19.94
C GLY A 71 7.90 -3.79 19.42
N ILE A 72 9.10 -3.25 19.70
CA ILE A 72 10.38 -3.82 19.21
C ILE A 72 11.48 -3.95 20.27
N ASP A 73 11.30 -3.42 21.49
CA ASP A 73 12.24 -3.54 22.62
C ASP A 73 13.69 -3.13 22.26
N ALA A 74 13.86 -1.89 21.77
CA ALA A 74 15.08 -1.42 21.11
C ALA A 74 15.92 -0.39 21.91
N ASP A 75 17.24 -0.62 21.95
CA ASP A 75 18.26 0.22 22.57
C ASP A 75 18.51 1.51 21.77
N CYS A 76 18.16 2.67 22.33
CA CYS A 76 18.21 3.94 21.64
C CYS A 76 19.50 4.72 21.87
N SER A 77 20.04 5.26 20.79
CA SER A 77 21.13 6.26 20.77
C SER A 77 20.66 7.52 20.05
N TRP A 78 21.35 8.66 20.14
CA TRP A 78 20.90 9.90 19.51
C TRP A 78 22.08 10.77 19.04
N VAL A 79 21.89 11.59 18.01
CA VAL A 79 22.94 12.44 17.39
C VAL A 79 22.33 13.76 16.90
N ARG A 80 23.09 14.86 16.90
CA ARG A 80 22.77 16.08 16.15
C ARG A 80 23.78 16.25 15.00
N GLY A 81 23.30 16.59 13.81
CA GLY A 81 24.11 16.55 12.59
C GLY A 81 23.41 17.08 11.35
N GLY A 82 23.76 16.53 10.18
CA GLY A 82 23.29 16.99 8.86
C GLY A 82 23.73 18.43 8.55
N HIS A 83 23.07 19.08 7.59
CA HIS A 83 23.35 20.47 7.23
C HIS A 83 23.20 21.41 8.46
N ASP A 84 24.28 22.12 8.79
CA ASP A 84 24.39 23.10 9.88
C ASP A 84 23.86 22.64 11.25
N ASN A 85 23.97 21.34 11.57
CA ASN A 85 23.50 20.73 12.83
C ASN A 85 21.99 20.86 13.10
N ASN A 86 21.17 21.12 12.09
CA ASN A 86 19.73 21.38 12.26
C ASN A 86 18.86 20.11 12.24
N TYR A 87 19.49 18.93 12.38
CA TYR A 87 18.88 17.61 12.43
C TYR A 87 19.07 16.95 13.82
N ILE A 88 18.13 16.10 14.30
CA ILE A 88 18.25 15.26 15.52
C ILE A 88 17.90 13.77 15.27
N THR A 89 18.91 12.90 15.23
CA THR A 89 18.81 11.43 15.32
C THR A 89 18.36 10.99 16.68
N VAL A 90 17.46 10.01 16.71
CA VAL A 90 17.23 9.04 17.81
C VAL A 90 17.15 7.66 17.16
N THR A 91 18.24 6.88 17.18
CA THR A 91 18.46 5.54 16.57
C THR A 91 18.24 4.39 17.56
N SER A 92 17.10 3.68 17.48
CA SER A 92 16.80 2.48 18.29
C SER A 92 17.21 1.17 17.61
N SER A 93 17.96 0.34 18.32
CA SER A 93 18.67 -0.82 17.78
C SER A 93 18.25 -2.09 18.50
N VAL A 94 17.98 -3.18 17.76
CA VAL A 94 17.79 -4.51 18.34
C VAL A 94 18.93 -5.44 17.95
N SER A 95 19.38 -6.20 18.96
CA SER A 95 20.33 -7.31 18.83
C SER A 95 19.65 -8.52 18.17
N PRO A 96 20.32 -9.25 17.25
CA PRO A 96 19.77 -10.49 16.69
C PRO A 96 19.58 -11.66 17.69
N ALA A 97 19.95 -11.49 18.97
CA ALA A 97 20.05 -12.58 19.94
C ALA A 97 18.88 -12.70 20.93
N ASP A 98 18.16 -11.62 21.23
CA ASP A 98 17.33 -11.53 22.45
C ASP A 98 15.83 -11.20 22.22
N SER A 99 15.36 -11.15 20.96
CA SER A 99 13.92 -11.06 20.66
C SER A 99 13.49 -12.11 19.61
N PRO A 100 12.25 -12.64 19.68
CA PRO A 100 11.71 -13.53 18.66
C PRO A 100 11.27 -12.80 17.37
N ASN A 101 11.23 -11.46 17.38
CA ASN A 101 10.71 -10.60 16.31
C ASN A 101 11.65 -9.39 16.14
N SER A 102 12.13 -9.08 14.94
CA SER A 102 13.21 -8.08 14.75
C SER A 102 12.99 -7.10 13.57
N PHE A 103 13.68 -5.95 13.64
CA PHE A 103 13.78 -4.88 12.62
C PHE A 103 12.49 -4.01 12.39
N PRO A 104 12.50 -2.98 11.50
CA PRO A 104 13.17 -1.65 11.60
C PRO A 104 12.18 -0.46 11.37
N SER A 105 12.46 0.86 11.20
CA SER A 105 13.46 1.90 11.57
C SER A 105 12.96 3.33 11.10
N PHE A 106 13.48 4.48 11.57
CA PHE A 106 12.89 5.85 11.39
C PHE A 106 13.89 6.97 10.84
N TYR A 107 13.49 8.23 10.43
CA TYR A 107 14.35 9.46 10.09
C TYR A 107 13.55 10.69 9.43
N ARG A 108 13.79 12.04 9.60
CA ARG A 108 12.76 13.14 9.25
C ARG A 108 13.00 14.59 8.65
N LEU A 109 12.12 15.02 7.67
CA LEU A 109 12.05 16.18 6.69
C LEU A 109 11.85 17.68 7.12
N PRO A 110 11.85 18.69 6.19
CA PRO A 110 11.36 20.07 6.43
C PRO A 110 9.83 20.26 6.60
N ALA A 111 9.40 21.49 6.96
CA ALA A 111 8.14 21.86 7.62
C ALA A 111 6.86 21.99 6.72
N PRO A 112 5.60 22.12 7.23
CA PRO A 112 5.07 21.97 8.61
C PRO A 112 5.47 20.72 9.44
N PRO A 113 5.11 20.61 10.74
CA PRO A 113 5.69 19.61 11.62
C PRO A 113 5.30 18.18 11.23
N ALA A 114 6.28 17.28 11.27
CA ALA A 114 6.09 15.87 11.02
C ALA A 114 7.12 15.04 11.78
N LEU A 115 6.84 13.75 11.85
CA LEU A 115 7.71 12.69 12.30
C LEU A 115 7.80 11.68 11.14
N LEU A 116 8.92 11.68 10.44
CA LEU A 116 9.19 10.75 9.34
C LEU A 116 10.03 9.58 9.81
N PHE A 117 9.96 8.56 8.97
CA PHE A 117 10.28 7.20 9.27
C PHE A 117 10.92 6.53 8.02
N SER A 118 11.81 5.55 8.20
CA SER A 118 12.50 4.87 7.10
C SER A 118 13.23 3.61 7.59
N THR A 119 12.75 2.44 7.21
CA THR A 119 13.02 1.17 7.89
C THR A 119 14.15 0.38 7.19
N THR A 120 15.32 0.15 7.81
CA THR A 120 16.45 -0.58 7.18
C THR A 120 16.68 -2.01 7.69
N LEU A 121 16.79 -2.97 6.77
CA LEU A 121 17.25 -4.35 7.00
C LEU A 121 18.69 -4.58 6.47
N PRO A 122 19.71 -4.78 7.34
CA PRO A 122 20.58 -5.94 7.12
C PRO A 122 21.23 -6.63 8.34
N ASP A 123 21.25 -7.96 8.25
CA ASP A 123 22.09 -9.00 8.89
C ASP A 123 22.46 -9.00 10.39
N THR A 124 22.86 -7.89 11.02
CA THR A 124 23.47 -7.92 12.36
C THR A 124 23.03 -6.82 13.33
N THR A 125 22.37 -5.75 12.91
CA THR A 125 21.73 -4.79 13.85
C THR A 125 20.64 -3.95 13.16
N THR A 126 19.53 -3.70 13.87
CA THR A 126 18.51 -2.69 13.50
C THR A 126 18.96 -1.26 13.87
N ARG A 127 18.45 -0.19 13.23
CA ARG A 127 18.80 1.23 13.54
C ARG A 127 17.68 2.27 13.26
N LEU A 128 16.72 2.41 14.18
CA LEU A 128 15.46 3.19 14.08
C LEU A 128 15.62 4.68 14.43
N SER A 129 15.84 5.57 13.45
CA SER A 129 16.49 6.88 13.64
C SER A 129 15.53 8.13 13.54
N ILE A 130 15.95 9.41 13.68
CA ILE A 130 15.02 10.60 13.61
C ILE A 130 15.76 11.80 12.96
N TRP A 131 15.13 12.86 12.43
CA TRP A 131 15.80 14.18 12.20
C TRP A 131 14.81 15.39 12.08
N LEU A 132 15.29 16.57 11.64
CA LEU A 132 14.57 17.81 11.27
C LEU A 132 15.50 18.69 10.39
N LEU A 133 15.09 19.90 9.92
CA LEU A 133 15.95 20.78 9.09
C LEU A 133 15.64 22.29 9.23
N SER A 134 16.69 23.12 9.28
CA SER A 134 16.73 24.47 8.67
C SER A 134 17.95 24.68 7.76
N THR A 135 17.68 24.99 6.48
CA THR A 135 18.51 25.72 5.49
C THR A 135 19.97 25.31 5.14
N SER A 136 20.15 25.00 3.83
CA SER A 136 21.21 25.48 2.89
C SER A 136 22.66 24.91 2.79
N MET A 137 22.85 24.08 1.73
CA MET A 137 23.88 24.18 0.64
C MET A 137 25.36 23.73 0.78
N THR A 138 25.77 22.88 -0.18
CA THR A 138 27.07 22.85 -0.91
C THR A 138 28.28 21.97 -0.44
N VAL A 139 28.34 20.74 -1.00
CA VAL A 139 29.48 20.05 -1.67
C VAL A 139 30.87 19.91 -0.99
N GLY A 140 31.30 18.66 -0.72
CA GLY A 140 32.47 18.07 -1.42
C GLY A 140 33.56 17.24 -0.69
N VAL A 141 33.68 15.93 -1.06
CA VAL A 141 34.94 15.12 -1.22
C VAL A 141 35.70 14.71 0.09
N GLU A 142 36.27 13.52 0.36
CA GLU A 142 36.74 12.34 -0.43
C GLU A 142 36.66 10.96 0.34
N ASP A 143 37.01 9.84 -0.33
CA ASP A 143 37.23 8.44 0.13
C ASP A 143 38.52 8.31 1.04
N PRO A 144 38.92 7.19 1.72
CA PRO A 144 38.48 5.78 1.61
C PRO A 144 38.39 4.87 2.88
N THR A 145 37.60 3.77 2.82
CA THR A 145 38.03 2.34 3.02
C THR A 145 36.90 1.29 3.25
N ASN A 146 36.31 0.79 2.16
CA ASN A 146 35.88 -0.61 1.89
C ASN A 146 35.75 -1.65 3.05
N ARG A 147 34.51 -2.09 3.37
CA ARG A 147 34.13 -3.50 3.68
C ARG A 147 32.62 -3.76 3.50
N ARG A 148 32.22 -5.01 3.19
CA ARG A 148 30.83 -5.46 2.92
C ARG A 148 30.37 -6.57 3.89
N ILE A 149 29.07 -6.62 4.21
CA ILE A 149 28.35 -7.84 4.65
C ILE A 149 26.98 -7.91 3.89
N SER A 150 26.00 -8.75 4.27
CA SER A 150 24.93 -9.28 3.39
C SER A 150 23.66 -9.73 4.12
N THR A 151 22.51 -9.15 3.77
CA THR A 151 21.16 -9.35 4.36
C THR A 151 20.49 -10.70 4.07
N THR A 152 19.82 -11.31 5.07
CA THR A 152 19.34 -12.72 5.02
C THR A 152 18.09 -13.12 5.84
N ALA A 153 17.36 -12.23 6.56
CA ALA A 153 16.27 -12.64 7.48
C ALA A 153 14.99 -11.76 7.47
N GLU A 154 13.90 -12.34 7.99
CA GLU A 154 12.50 -11.86 7.99
C GLU A 154 11.99 -11.61 9.43
N PRO A 155 11.11 -10.61 9.68
CA PRO A 155 10.40 -10.49 10.96
C PRO A 155 9.39 -11.64 11.14
N SER A 156 9.45 -12.37 12.26
CA SER A 156 8.70 -13.62 12.50
C SER A 156 7.16 -13.53 12.48
N VAL A 157 6.58 -12.34 12.58
CA VAL A 157 5.12 -12.10 12.39
C VAL A 157 4.76 -12.07 10.89
N GLY A 158 5.76 -11.93 10.02
CA GLY A 158 5.62 -11.87 8.57
C GLY A 158 5.13 -10.52 8.03
N GLU A 159 4.83 -9.55 8.88
CA GLU A 159 4.41 -8.20 8.45
C GLU A 159 5.27 -7.09 9.05
N LEU A 160 5.49 -6.04 8.25
CA LEU A 160 6.19 -4.84 8.62
C LEU A 160 5.25 -3.64 8.43
N ARG A 161 4.88 -3.04 9.56
CA ARG A 161 4.06 -1.83 9.63
C ARG A 161 4.64 -0.83 10.63
N PHE A 162 4.35 0.44 10.39
CA PHE A 162 4.26 1.42 11.46
C PHE A 162 2.80 1.55 11.91
N ILE A 163 2.59 1.86 13.19
CA ILE A 163 1.30 2.29 13.71
C ILE A 163 1.46 3.48 14.65
N ALA A 164 0.80 4.59 14.31
CA ALA A 164 0.45 5.64 15.25
C ALA A 164 -0.83 5.26 16.01
N ARG A 165 -0.76 5.30 17.34
CA ARG A 165 -1.87 5.04 18.26
C ARG A 165 -2.31 6.38 18.85
N LEU A 166 -3.24 7.04 18.19
CA LEU A 166 -3.64 8.39 18.54
C LEU A 166 -4.84 8.39 19.51
N SER A 167 -4.93 9.43 20.34
CA SER A 167 -6.03 9.61 21.30
C SER A 167 -7.36 9.79 20.55
N GLN A 168 -8.28 8.84 20.72
CA GLN A 168 -9.65 8.90 20.15
C GLN A 168 -10.43 10.12 20.68
N THR A 169 -10.03 10.69 21.83
CA THR A 169 -10.63 11.93 22.37
C THR A 169 -10.09 13.19 21.69
N THR A 170 -8.82 13.16 21.26
CA THR A 170 -8.15 14.30 20.59
C THR A 170 -8.43 14.31 19.09
N ILE A 171 -8.39 13.13 18.46
CA ILE A 171 -8.46 12.90 17.01
C ILE A 171 -9.56 11.84 16.75
N PRO A 172 -10.85 12.17 16.96
CA PRO A 172 -11.96 11.23 16.80
C PRO A 172 -12.34 10.91 15.35
N ASN A 173 -11.98 11.75 14.38
CA ASN A 173 -12.46 11.66 13.01
C ASN A 173 -11.55 10.71 12.20
N GLY A 174 -11.86 9.42 12.27
CA GLY A 174 -11.32 8.38 11.40
C GLY A 174 -12.07 8.22 10.09
N TYR A 175 -11.88 7.07 9.43
CA TYR A 175 -12.72 6.64 8.32
C TYR A 175 -13.84 5.75 8.86
N ASP A 176 -15.10 6.18 8.74
CA ASP A 176 -16.29 5.50 9.29
C ASP A 176 -16.30 3.99 8.98
N VAL A 177 -15.99 3.61 7.73
CA VAL A 177 -15.93 2.21 7.24
C VAL A 177 -14.93 1.31 8.01
N SER A 178 -13.97 1.91 8.71
CA SER A 178 -12.95 1.26 9.54
C SER A 178 -13.10 1.50 11.04
N ASP A 179 -14.07 2.31 11.46
CA ASP A 179 -14.44 2.43 12.87
C ASP A 179 -15.25 1.20 13.32
N ILE A 180 -14.74 0.50 14.32
CA ILE A 180 -15.33 -0.71 14.91
C ILE A 180 -15.80 -0.49 16.36
N VAL A 181 -15.86 0.76 16.86
CA VAL A 181 -16.29 1.07 18.23
C VAL A 181 -17.71 0.55 18.49
N GLY A 182 -17.85 -0.29 19.53
CA GLY A 182 -19.12 -0.97 19.85
C GLY A 182 -19.50 -2.11 18.91
N GLY A 183 -18.64 -2.46 17.94
CA GLY A 183 -18.89 -3.52 16.97
C GLY A 183 -18.71 -4.93 17.52
N THR A 184 -19.45 -5.88 16.95
CA THR A 184 -19.28 -7.32 17.20
C THR A 184 -18.58 -7.98 16.01
N ALA A 185 -17.57 -8.81 16.24
CA ALA A 185 -16.86 -9.49 15.15
C ALA A 185 -17.82 -10.47 14.41
N ILE A 186 -17.80 -10.42 13.07
CA ILE A 186 -18.58 -11.30 12.19
C ILE A 186 -17.69 -12.19 11.31
N GLU A 187 -16.44 -11.77 11.03
CA GLU A 187 -15.46 -12.62 10.37
C GLU A 187 -14.09 -12.50 11.06
N GLY A 188 -13.56 -13.63 11.52
CA GLY A 188 -12.29 -13.71 12.25
C GLY A 188 -12.25 -12.78 13.47
N SER A 189 -11.29 -11.86 13.46
CA SER A 189 -11.18 -10.73 14.40
C SER A 189 -10.75 -9.46 13.67
N ASP A 190 -11.26 -9.27 12.45
CA ASP A 190 -10.94 -8.12 11.60
C ASP A 190 -12.11 -7.59 10.74
N VAL A 191 -13.24 -8.31 10.65
CA VAL A 191 -14.51 -7.76 10.14
C VAL A 191 -15.56 -7.77 11.24
N TYR A 192 -16.23 -6.64 11.41
CA TYR A 192 -17.18 -6.35 12.49
C TYR A 192 -18.52 -5.87 11.95
N LEU A 193 -19.58 -6.00 12.75
CA LEU A 193 -20.88 -5.35 12.55
C LEU A 193 -21.06 -4.26 13.62
N VAL A 194 -21.22 -3.01 13.19
CA VAL A 194 -21.51 -1.83 14.03
C VAL A 194 -22.94 -1.38 13.72
N GLY A 195 -23.86 -1.63 14.66
CA GLY A 195 -25.29 -1.45 14.40
C GLY A 195 -25.79 -2.43 13.34
N SER A 196 -26.04 -1.93 12.13
CA SER A 196 -26.43 -2.72 10.94
C SER A 196 -25.41 -2.65 9.79
N GLU A 197 -24.31 -1.93 9.96
CA GLU A 197 -23.27 -1.77 8.94
C GLU A 197 -22.05 -2.63 9.26
N THR A 198 -21.46 -3.23 8.23
CA THR A 198 -20.20 -3.97 8.35
C THR A 198 -19.01 -3.02 8.23
N ARG A 199 -17.98 -3.28 9.04
CA ARG A 199 -16.84 -2.41 9.26
C ARG A 199 -15.56 -3.23 9.33
N SER A 200 -14.46 -2.70 8.80
CA SER A 200 -13.15 -3.34 8.86
C SER A 200 -12.05 -2.32 8.63
N LYS A 201 -10.93 -2.52 9.32
CA LYS A 201 -9.65 -1.87 9.02
C LYS A 201 -9.25 -1.98 7.55
N PHE A 202 -9.59 -3.08 6.87
CA PHE A 202 -9.29 -3.25 5.45
C PHE A 202 -10.12 -2.34 4.52
N TYR A 203 -11.25 -1.82 4.99
CA TYR A 203 -12.08 -0.88 4.23
C TYR A 203 -11.55 0.56 4.25
N SER A 204 -10.48 0.83 5.01
CA SER A 204 -9.71 2.07 4.87
C SER A 204 -8.88 2.13 3.58
N SER A 205 -8.53 0.95 3.03
CA SER A 205 -7.38 0.75 2.16
C SER A 205 -7.44 1.43 0.79
N ARG A 206 -6.36 2.08 0.38
CA ARG A 206 -6.16 2.62 -0.97
C ARG A 206 -5.06 1.90 -1.75
N GLN A 207 -5.16 1.96 -3.09
CA GLN A 207 -4.12 1.41 -3.97
C GLN A 207 -2.85 2.25 -3.84
N PHE A 208 -1.67 1.63 -3.71
CA PHE A 208 -0.40 2.33 -3.47
C PHE A 208 -0.05 3.37 -4.56
N ILE A 209 -0.58 3.24 -5.78
CA ILE A 209 -0.48 4.24 -6.85
C ILE A 209 -1.31 5.52 -6.61
N ASP A 210 -2.29 5.50 -5.70
CA ASP A 210 -3.10 6.65 -5.27
C ASP A 210 -2.89 7.03 -3.80
N ASP A 211 -2.27 6.15 -3.01
CA ASP A 211 -2.09 6.30 -1.56
C ASP A 211 -0.78 7.00 -1.17
N GLN A 212 -0.48 8.17 -1.77
CA GLN A 212 0.67 8.98 -1.32
C GLN A 212 0.35 9.82 -0.09
N ILE A 213 -0.94 9.98 0.28
CA ILE A 213 -1.36 10.62 1.52
C ILE A 213 -2.74 10.14 2.02
N HIS A 214 -2.78 9.70 3.29
CA HIS A 214 -4.02 9.47 4.05
C HIS A 214 -3.97 10.21 5.41
N GLY A 215 -5.07 10.25 6.17
CA GLY A 215 -5.14 11.11 7.37
C GLY A 215 -6.38 11.01 8.23
N VAL A 216 -6.26 11.46 9.48
CA VAL A 216 -7.25 11.44 10.56
C VAL A 216 -7.27 12.78 11.31
N SER A 217 -8.41 13.20 11.86
CA SER A 217 -8.54 14.57 12.41
C SER A 217 -9.34 14.71 13.72
N GLY A 218 -9.21 15.89 14.32
CA GLY A 218 -10.04 16.42 15.39
C GLY A 218 -10.35 17.90 15.15
N SER A 219 -10.84 18.61 16.18
CA SER A 219 -11.38 19.96 16.03
C SER A 219 -10.36 21.07 15.73
N SER A 220 -9.08 20.83 15.97
CA SER A 220 -7.99 21.83 15.85
C SER A 220 -6.63 21.21 15.50
N ILE A 221 -6.63 19.91 15.16
CA ILE A 221 -5.46 19.06 14.95
C ILE A 221 -5.83 17.97 13.94
N ALA A 222 -4.91 17.64 13.04
CA ALA A 222 -4.98 16.49 12.16
C ALA A 222 -3.61 15.85 12.02
N ALA A 223 -3.59 14.53 11.79
CA ALA A 223 -2.40 13.73 11.54
C ALA A 223 -2.56 13.04 10.17
N TRP A 224 -1.52 13.11 9.35
CA TRP A 224 -1.49 12.59 7.99
C TRP A 224 -0.32 11.61 7.85
N MET A 225 -0.49 10.55 7.06
CA MET A 225 0.60 9.67 6.64
C MET A 225 0.96 10.10 5.23
N ILE A 226 2.23 10.37 4.95
CA ILE A 226 2.68 10.78 3.62
C ILE A 226 3.75 9.79 3.14
N ILE A 227 3.57 9.21 1.96
CA ILE A 227 4.44 8.17 1.41
C ILE A 227 4.99 8.68 0.06
N PRO A 228 5.97 9.61 0.08
CA PRO A 228 6.40 10.35 -1.10
C PRO A 228 7.20 9.50 -2.08
N GLY A 229 6.98 9.71 -3.38
CA GLY A 229 7.88 9.35 -4.48
C GLY A 229 8.33 7.88 -4.53
N THR A 230 9.40 7.55 -3.80
CA THR A 230 9.99 6.20 -3.73
C THR A 230 9.68 5.46 -2.43
N GLY A 231 8.82 5.98 -1.54
CA GLY A 231 8.50 5.37 -0.25
C GLY A 231 8.04 3.89 -0.31
N TYR A 232 7.34 3.54 -1.39
CA TYR A 232 6.89 2.17 -1.68
C TYR A 232 7.95 1.28 -2.37
N GLU A 233 9.19 1.73 -2.59
CA GLU A 233 10.12 1.01 -3.48
C GLU A 233 10.54 -0.36 -2.97
N SER A 234 10.60 -0.53 -1.64
CA SER A 234 10.85 -1.84 -0.99
C SER A 234 9.56 -2.51 -0.52
N SER A 235 8.38 -1.93 -0.78
CA SER A 235 7.10 -2.61 -0.52
C SER A 235 6.89 -3.77 -1.51
N SER A 236 5.86 -4.56 -1.29
CA SER A 236 5.46 -5.66 -2.19
C SER A 236 4.20 -5.30 -2.98
N GLY A 237 3.63 -6.26 -3.73
CA GLY A 237 2.32 -6.12 -4.39
C GLY A 237 2.30 -5.39 -5.74
N GLY A 238 3.07 -4.32 -5.91
CA GLY A 238 3.03 -3.43 -7.08
C GLY A 238 1.99 -2.30 -6.95
N PRO A 239 1.73 -1.52 -8.02
CA PRO A 239 0.96 -0.26 -7.94
C PRO A 239 -0.48 -0.42 -7.41
N PHE A 240 -1.15 -1.51 -7.74
CA PHE A 240 -2.57 -1.75 -7.45
C PHE A 240 -2.80 -2.56 -6.17
N PHE A 241 -1.74 -2.83 -5.41
CA PHE A 241 -1.85 -3.41 -4.07
C PHE A 241 -2.37 -2.35 -3.09
N ARG A 242 -3.07 -2.81 -2.04
CA ARG A 242 -3.73 -1.99 -1.02
C ARG A 242 -3.68 -2.68 0.34
N ASP A 243 -3.53 -1.90 1.41
CA ASP A 243 -3.50 -2.40 2.79
C ASP A 243 -4.10 -1.36 3.77
N ILE A 244 -4.12 -1.65 5.07
CA ILE A 244 -4.78 -0.84 6.10
C ILE A 244 -4.09 0.51 6.29
N ASP A 245 -4.90 1.58 6.22
CA ASP A 245 -4.48 2.95 6.47
C ASP A 245 -5.03 3.45 7.84
N ASN A 246 -6.22 2.98 8.24
CA ASN A 246 -6.89 3.37 9.48
C ASN A 246 -7.72 2.23 10.13
N GLN A 247 -7.86 2.29 11.45
CA GLN A 247 -8.89 1.59 12.23
C GLN A 247 -9.35 2.48 13.42
N GLY A 248 -10.67 2.61 13.62
CA GLY A 248 -11.23 3.28 14.82
C GLY A 248 -11.49 2.28 15.94
N THR A 249 -10.97 2.55 17.14
CA THR A 249 -11.13 1.68 18.33
C THR A 249 -11.28 2.53 19.61
N SER A 250 -10.85 2.05 20.78
CA SER A 250 -10.56 2.94 21.91
C SER A 250 -9.37 3.88 21.64
N GLN A 251 -8.54 3.54 20.64
CA GLN A 251 -7.49 4.36 20.06
C GLN A 251 -7.79 4.62 18.58
N GLN A 252 -7.38 5.78 18.08
CA GLN A 252 -7.41 6.10 16.67
C GLN A 252 -6.14 5.51 16.03
N GLU A 253 -6.24 4.26 15.55
CA GLU A 253 -5.12 3.50 15.00
C GLU A 253 -4.85 3.91 13.54
N PHE A 254 -3.63 4.32 13.25
CA PHE A 254 -3.26 4.98 11.99
C PHE A 254 -1.93 4.44 11.48
N TYR A 255 -1.84 4.03 10.22
CA TYR A 255 -0.88 3.01 9.80
C TYR A 255 0.05 3.43 8.65
N PHE A 256 1.10 2.65 8.44
CA PHE A 256 1.66 2.40 7.10
C PHE A 256 2.12 0.94 7.06
N TYR A 257 1.47 0.11 6.25
CA TYR A 257 1.93 -1.26 5.98
C TYR A 257 2.90 -1.24 4.81
N MET A 258 4.17 -1.50 5.10
CA MET A 258 5.22 -1.61 4.09
C MET A 258 5.13 -2.98 3.39
N VAL A 259 4.84 -4.04 4.15
CA VAL A 259 4.86 -5.44 3.72
C VAL A 259 3.98 -6.31 4.63
N ARG A 260 3.30 -7.34 4.08
CA ARG A 260 2.70 -8.47 4.83
C ARG A 260 3.05 -9.82 4.18
N ILE A 261 3.07 -10.92 4.96
CA ILE A 261 3.47 -12.26 4.48
C ILE A 261 2.58 -12.83 3.37
N PHE A 262 1.31 -12.43 3.36
CA PHE A 262 0.38 -12.77 2.29
C PHE A 262 0.75 -12.10 0.95
N ASP A 263 1.63 -11.09 0.96
CA ASP A 263 2.15 -10.43 -0.24
C ASP A 263 3.14 -11.32 -1.01
N LEU A 264 3.85 -12.23 -0.33
CA LEU A 264 4.66 -13.28 -0.99
C LEU A 264 3.78 -14.16 -1.88
N LEU A 265 2.56 -14.42 -1.43
CA LEU A 265 1.57 -15.23 -2.14
C LEU A 265 0.83 -14.41 -3.20
N LEU A 266 0.32 -13.21 -2.87
CA LEU A 266 -0.29 -12.25 -3.82
C LEU A 266 0.64 -11.87 -4.97
N CYS A 267 1.81 -11.34 -4.65
CA CYS A 267 2.68 -10.72 -5.64
C CYS A 267 3.52 -11.76 -6.40
N SER A 268 3.95 -12.85 -5.76
CA SER A 268 4.64 -13.90 -6.52
C SER A 268 3.69 -14.61 -7.48
N ALA A 269 2.42 -14.80 -7.14
CA ALA A 269 1.50 -15.50 -8.03
C ALA A 269 1.03 -14.63 -9.22
N TYR A 270 0.88 -13.31 -9.01
CA TYR A 270 0.70 -12.32 -10.08
C TYR A 270 1.81 -12.40 -11.13
N LEU A 271 3.08 -12.40 -10.70
CA LEU A 271 4.23 -12.55 -11.61
C LEU A 271 4.39 -13.96 -12.21
N ARG A 272 3.82 -15.01 -11.59
CA ARG A 272 3.89 -16.40 -12.10
C ARG A 272 2.93 -16.67 -13.26
N HIS A 273 1.84 -15.91 -13.42
CA HIS A 273 0.74 -16.31 -14.31
C HIS A 273 0.51 -15.49 -15.59
N THR A 274 0.88 -14.21 -15.67
CA THR A 274 0.60 -13.41 -16.87
C THR A 274 1.43 -13.85 -18.10
N PHE A 275 2.65 -14.36 -17.89
CA PHE A 275 3.58 -14.67 -18.99
C PHE A 275 4.15 -16.10 -18.92
N ARG A 276 3.47 -17.05 -19.56
CA ARG A 276 3.99 -18.42 -19.80
C ARG A 276 5.02 -18.45 -20.93
N THR A 277 5.98 -17.53 -20.93
CA THR A 277 7.04 -17.37 -21.93
C THR A 277 8.20 -18.32 -21.61
N PRO A 278 8.52 -19.31 -22.46
CA PRO A 278 9.62 -20.24 -22.16
C PRO A 278 10.98 -19.53 -22.16
N GLY A 279 11.67 -19.55 -21.01
CA GLY A 279 13.07 -19.11 -20.89
C GLY A 279 13.33 -17.93 -19.95
N ILE A 280 12.30 -17.26 -19.42
CA ILE A 280 12.48 -16.18 -18.43
C ILE A 280 12.61 -16.80 -17.01
N PRO A 281 13.58 -16.38 -16.17
CA PRO A 281 13.69 -16.85 -14.79
C PRO A 281 12.45 -16.50 -13.96
N ARG A 282 12.08 -17.38 -13.02
CA ARG A 282 10.96 -17.17 -12.11
C ARG A 282 11.24 -15.99 -11.17
N GLN A 283 10.64 -14.83 -11.43
CA GLN A 283 10.56 -13.77 -10.42
C GLN A 283 9.46 -14.14 -9.43
N ASN A 284 9.85 -14.78 -8.32
CA ASN A 284 9.06 -14.63 -7.11
C ASN A 284 9.17 -13.17 -6.68
N ALA A 285 8.05 -12.50 -6.42
CA ALA A 285 8.05 -11.29 -5.62
C ALA A 285 8.28 -11.70 -4.15
N ALA A 286 9.54 -12.01 -3.84
CA ALA A 286 10.00 -12.11 -2.48
C ALA A 286 9.94 -10.73 -1.80
N PHE A 287 9.91 -10.71 -0.47
CA PHE A 287 10.15 -9.50 0.30
C PHE A 287 11.43 -8.82 -0.16
N ARG A 288 11.36 -7.50 -0.33
CA ARG A 288 12.53 -6.69 -0.65
C ARG A 288 13.16 -6.26 0.67
N THR A 289 14.40 -6.68 0.88
CA THR A 289 15.20 -6.23 2.02
C THR A 289 15.94 -4.94 1.67
N GLY A 290 16.22 -4.11 2.67
CA GLY A 290 16.83 -2.81 2.50
C GLY A 290 16.03 -1.75 3.22
N LEU A 291 15.89 -0.58 2.61
CA LEU A 291 15.20 0.59 3.16
C LEU A 291 13.74 0.66 2.68
N HIS A 292 12.73 0.65 3.54
CA HIS A 292 11.33 0.99 3.20
C HIS A 292 11.01 2.40 3.68
N GLY A 293 10.22 3.15 2.90
CA GLY A 293 10.12 4.60 3.08
C GLY A 293 11.14 5.37 2.22
N PRO A 294 11.32 6.67 2.45
CA PRO A 294 10.79 7.43 3.60
C PRO A 294 9.25 7.59 3.61
N TYR A 295 8.67 7.79 4.80
CA TYR A 295 7.23 8.06 5.02
C TYR A 295 7.00 8.93 6.27
N ALA A 296 5.88 9.67 6.37
CA ALA A 296 5.68 10.78 7.32
C ALA A 296 4.37 10.76 8.11
N LEU A 297 4.43 10.75 9.44
CA LEU A 297 3.35 11.21 10.31
C LEU A 297 3.39 12.74 10.47
N TRP A 298 2.57 13.44 9.71
CA TRP A 298 2.59 14.90 9.56
C TRP A 298 1.42 15.56 10.28
N PHE A 299 1.68 16.56 11.13
CA PHE A 299 0.67 17.25 11.93
C PHE A 299 0.29 18.61 11.32
N THR A 300 -1.00 18.89 11.26
CA THR A 300 -1.55 20.20 10.85
C THR A 300 -2.71 20.61 11.77
N THR A 301 -3.22 21.84 11.63
CA THR A 301 -4.43 22.28 12.35
C THR A 301 -5.73 21.88 11.63
N GLY A 302 -5.69 20.90 10.72
CA GLY A 302 -6.86 20.37 10.01
C GLY A 302 -6.71 20.27 8.49
N SER A 303 -5.89 21.13 7.86
CA SER A 303 -5.66 21.12 6.41
C SER A 303 -4.75 19.97 5.97
N THR A 304 -5.09 19.31 4.86
CA THR A 304 -4.22 18.33 4.19
C THR A 304 -2.92 18.99 3.71
N PRO A 305 -1.73 18.46 4.04
CA PRO A 305 -0.45 18.91 3.49
C PRO A 305 -0.24 18.38 2.04
N SER A 306 0.83 18.83 1.39
CA SER A 306 1.29 18.23 0.13
C SER A 306 1.74 16.78 0.36
N SER A 307 1.44 15.88 -0.58
CA SER A 307 2.05 14.54 -0.61
C SER A 307 3.46 14.53 -1.22
N ASP A 308 3.76 15.51 -2.07
CA ASP A 308 5.10 15.79 -2.55
C ASP A 308 5.85 16.60 -1.48
N ILE A 309 6.88 15.99 -0.88
CA ILE A 309 7.69 16.54 0.20
C ILE A 309 9.17 16.23 -0.06
N ASP A 310 10.02 17.25 0.07
CA ASP A 310 11.44 17.21 -0.28
C ASP A 310 12.21 16.15 0.51
N THR A 311 12.68 15.11 -0.18
CA THR A 311 13.51 14.01 0.34
C THR A 311 14.97 14.08 -0.14
N SER A 312 15.43 15.21 -0.68
CA SER A 312 16.80 15.37 -1.17
C SER A 312 17.86 15.26 -0.07
N PHE A 313 17.53 15.63 1.18
CA PHE A 313 18.53 15.73 2.23
C PHE A 313 19.17 14.41 2.67
N TRP A 314 18.64 13.25 2.24
CA TRP A 314 18.95 11.95 2.88
C TRP A 314 20.39 11.53 2.59
N ASP A 315 20.93 12.12 1.52
CA ASP A 315 22.32 12.18 1.11
C ASP A 315 23.28 12.73 2.19
N ALA A 316 22.79 13.50 3.18
CA ALA A 316 23.59 14.18 4.20
C ALA A 316 23.50 13.54 5.61
N LEU A 317 22.98 12.31 5.70
CA LEU A 317 22.53 11.71 6.96
C LEU A 317 23.02 10.28 7.21
N ASP A 318 23.93 9.77 6.39
CA ASP A 318 24.57 8.44 6.49
C ASP A 318 23.58 7.27 6.69
N VAL A 319 22.39 7.38 6.08
CA VAL A 319 21.31 6.41 6.23
C VAL A 319 21.66 5.09 5.54
N THR A 320 21.76 4.01 6.32
CA THR A 320 22.03 2.67 5.78
C THR A 320 20.94 2.30 4.77
N GLY A 321 21.32 1.81 3.59
CA GLY A 321 20.38 1.40 2.54
C GLY A 321 19.69 2.54 1.76
N TRP A 322 19.98 3.81 2.09
CA TRP A 322 19.62 4.94 1.23
C TRP A 322 20.40 4.90 -0.09
N VAL A 323 19.82 5.47 -1.13
CA VAL A 323 20.42 5.67 -2.45
C VAL A 323 19.96 7.03 -2.94
N SER A 324 20.89 7.95 -3.21
CA SER A 324 20.62 9.34 -3.58
C SER A 324 19.89 9.48 -4.91
N GLU A 325 19.38 10.69 -5.22
CA GLU A 325 18.88 10.98 -6.57
C GLU A 325 19.99 10.84 -7.63
N ALA A 326 21.24 11.23 -7.30
CA ALA A 326 22.38 11.14 -8.21
C ALA A 326 22.81 9.69 -8.51
N ASP A 327 22.69 8.79 -7.53
CA ASP A 327 22.98 7.36 -7.68
C ASP A 327 21.86 6.58 -8.39
N ARG A 328 20.71 7.23 -8.64
CA ARG A 328 19.56 6.64 -9.35
C ARG A 328 19.61 6.97 -10.85
N GLY A 329 18.80 6.26 -11.62
CA GLY A 329 18.51 6.61 -13.02
C GLY A 329 17.01 6.66 -13.27
N ARG A 330 16.59 7.01 -14.49
CA ARG A 330 15.18 7.03 -14.89
C ARG A 330 14.94 6.29 -16.19
N VAL A 331 13.73 5.80 -16.39
CA VAL A 331 13.23 5.31 -17.67
C VAL A 331 12.20 6.30 -18.21
N THR A 332 12.27 6.60 -19.50
CA THR A 332 11.26 7.39 -20.22
C THR A 332 10.86 6.68 -21.50
N GLY A 333 9.70 6.98 -22.03
CA GLY A 333 9.25 6.47 -23.32
C GLY A 333 7.79 6.73 -23.54
N SER A 334 7.28 6.09 -24.60
CA SER A 334 5.87 6.10 -24.97
C SER A 334 5.26 4.71 -24.80
N ALA A 335 4.08 4.64 -24.22
CA ALA A 335 3.20 3.47 -24.22
C ALA A 335 2.25 3.56 -25.42
N THR A 336 2.01 2.44 -26.11
CA THR A 336 1.20 2.44 -27.35
C THR A 336 0.36 1.17 -27.50
N GLY A 337 -0.50 1.11 -28.53
CA GLY A 337 -1.20 -0.11 -28.95
C GLY A 337 -2.42 -0.52 -28.10
N TYR A 338 -2.70 0.18 -27.01
CA TYR A 338 -3.95 0.03 -26.24
C TYR A 338 -5.12 0.75 -26.93
N PRO A 339 -6.39 0.41 -26.62
CA PRO A 339 -7.55 1.11 -27.17
C PRO A 339 -7.65 2.54 -26.60
N SER A 340 -7.95 3.54 -27.43
CA SER A 340 -7.90 4.95 -27.03
C SER A 340 -8.88 5.35 -25.91
N ALA A 341 -9.88 4.53 -25.61
CA ALA A 341 -10.76 4.71 -24.44
C ALA A 341 -10.03 4.51 -23.09
N TYR A 342 -8.80 3.99 -23.10
CA TYR A 342 -7.98 3.72 -21.92
C TYR A 342 -6.78 4.67 -21.77
N SER A 343 -6.68 5.76 -22.54
CA SER A 343 -5.55 6.72 -22.47
C SER A 343 -5.20 7.14 -21.05
N ASP A 344 -6.22 7.51 -20.28
CA ASP A 344 -6.09 8.12 -18.96
C ASP A 344 -5.93 7.06 -17.86
N TYR A 345 -5.87 5.78 -18.24
CA TYR A 345 -5.85 4.60 -17.37
C TYR A 345 -4.63 3.69 -17.60
N MET A 346 -3.64 4.14 -18.38
CA MET A 346 -2.41 3.38 -18.60
C MET A 346 -1.39 3.63 -17.48
N THR A 347 -0.77 2.55 -16.99
CA THR A 347 0.29 2.59 -15.97
C THR A 347 1.48 1.78 -16.44
N VAL A 348 2.70 2.30 -16.26
CA VAL A 348 3.95 1.57 -16.47
C VAL A 348 4.57 1.25 -15.11
N GLY A 349 4.69 -0.04 -14.80
CA GLY A 349 5.41 -0.52 -13.61
C GLY A 349 6.79 -1.07 -13.95
N PHE A 350 7.69 -1.00 -12.98
CA PHE A 350 9.04 -1.53 -13.04
C PHE A 350 9.32 -2.36 -11.78
N SER A 351 9.76 -3.61 -11.90
CA SER A 351 10.04 -4.43 -10.72
C SER A 351 11.22 -5.39 -10.89
N ASN A 352 11.91 -5.64 -9.79
CA ASN A 352 12.84 -6.76 -9.62
C ASN A 352 12.84 -7.20 -8.14
N SER A 353 13.78 -8.06 -7.74
CA SER A 353 13.93 -8.57 -6.37
C SER A 353 14.49 -7.55 -5.36
N VAL A 354 14.80 -6.32 -5.79
CA VAL A 354 15.38 -5.26 -4.95
C VAL A 354 14.45 -4.06 -4.81
N ALA A 355 13.72 -3.69 -5.88
CA ALA A 355 12.80 -2.55 -5.85
C ALA A 355 11.58 -2.73 -6.77
N GLN A 356 10.51 -1.96 -6.50
CA GLN A 356 9.37 -1.71 -7.38
C GLN A 356 9.13 -0.21 -7.58
N TYR A 357 8.64 0.17 -8.76
CA TYR A 357 8.27 1.54 -9.11
C TYR A 357 7.09 1.53 -10.09
N TRP A 358 6.42 2.68 -10.23
CA TRP A 358 5.35 2.86 -11.22
C TRP A 358 5.22 4.33 -11.62
N VAL A 359 4.53 4.56 -12.74
CA VAL A 359 4.11 5.88 -13.21
C VAL A 359 2.86 5.72 -14.09
N ARG A 360 1.88 6.63 -13.98
CA ARG A 360 0.80 6.76 -14.95
C ARG A 360 1.32 7.47 -16.19
N THR A 361 0.87 7.09 -17.38
CA THR A 361 1.18 7.88 -18.58
C THR A 361 0.38 9.18 -18.60
N ASP A 362 0.75 10.11 -19.46
CA ASP A 362 -0.21 11.10 -19.94
C ASP A 362 -1.17 10.49 -20.98
N SER A 363 -2.09 11.31 -21.51
CA SER A 363 -3.11 10.90 -22.48
C SER A 363 -2.56 10.47 -23.84
N ASP A 364 -1.36 10.95 -24.21
CA ASP A 364 -0.68 10.55 -25.45
C ASP A 364 0.13 9.25 -25.27
N GLY A 365 0.26 8.77 -24.02
CA GLY A 365 0.95 7.54 -23.65
C GLY A 365 2.38 7.76 -23.15
N ASP A 366 2.87 8.99 -23.11
CA ASP A 366 4.25 9.28 -22.70
C ASP A 366 4.40 9.22 -21.18
N PHE A 367 5.60 8.83 -20.73
CA PHE A 367 5.91 8.66 -19.31
C PHE A 367 7.38 8.93 -18.97
N VAL A 368 7.62 9.25 -17.69
CA VAL A 368 8.95 9.33 -17.08
C VAL A 368 8.90 8.72 -15.68
N SER A 369 9.58 7.60 -15.45
CA SER A 369 9.58 6.88 -14.16
C SER A 369 10.01 7.77 -12.99
N PRO A 370 9.74 7.38 -11.73
CA PRO A 370 10.48 7.85 -10.57
C PRO A 370 11.99 7.63 -10.74
N TYR A 371 12.80 8.16 -9.83
CA TYR A 371 14.22 7.85 -9.76
C TYR A 371 14.43 6.43 -9.20
N MET A 372 14.88 5.53 -10.07
CA MET A 372 15.02 4.10 -9.82
C MET A 372 16.46 3.75 -9.40
N LYS A 373 16.61 2.85 -8.43
CA LYS A 373 17.89 2.22 -8.09
C LYS A 373 18.51 1.57 -9.34
N PRO A 374 19.84 1.60 -9.55
CA PRO A 374 20.47 0.96 -10.71
C PRO A 374 20.24 -0.55 -10.72
N GLY A 375 20.01 -1.12 -11.90
CA GLY A 375 19.73 -2.55 -12.06
C GLY A 375 18.86 -2.85 -13.27
N THR A 376 18.60 -4.14 -13.49
CA THR A 376 17.67 -4.62 -14.53
C THR A 376 16.30 -4.89 -13.91
N TYR A 377 15.26 -4.44 -14.59
CA TYR A 377 13.86 -4.50 -14.18
C TYR A 377 13.03 -5.23 -15.23
N THR A 378 11.99 -5.92 -14.76
CA THR A 378 10.81 -6.24 -15.55
C THR A 378 10.00 -4.95 -15.68
N MET A 379 9.78 -4.50 -16.91
CA MET A 379 8.95 -3.36 -17.24
C MET A 379 7.60 -3.88 -17.75
N THR A 380 6.52 -3.49 -17.10
CA THR A 380 5.15 -3.94 -17.40
C THR A 380 4.29 -2.76 -17.80
N LEU A 381 3.58 -2.86 -18.92
CA LEU A 381 2.48 -1.96 -19.25
C LEU A 381 1.18 -2.56 -18.69
N TYR A 382 0.42 -1.74 -17.98
CA TYR A 382 -0.90 -2.08 -17.48
C TYR A 382 -1.95 -1.17 -18.11
N LYS A 383 -3.08 -1.77 -18.52
CA LYS A 383 -4.31 -1.08 -18.91
C LYS A 383 -5.28 -1.27 -17.76
N MET A 384 -5.58 -0.20 -17.01
CA MET A 384 -6.17 -0.31 -15.67
C MET A 384 -5.30 -1.23 -14.79
N GLU A 385 -5.80 -2.38 -14.31
CA GLU A 385 -5.02 -3.33 -13.49
C GLU A 385 -4.47 -4.54 -14.29
N LEU A 386 -4.93 -4.75 -15.52
CA LEU A 386 -4.48 -5.84 -16.39
C LEU A 386 -3.10 -5.56 -16.96
N ALA A 387 -2.17 -6.50 -16.78
CA ALA A 387 -0.86 -6.47 -17.43
C ALA A 387 -1.00 -6.85 -18.92
N VAL A 388 -0.72 -5.91 -19.81
CA VAL A 388 -0.97 -6.02 -21.26
C VAL A 388 0.30 -6.19 -22.10
N ALA A 389 1.47 -5.91 -21.53
CA ALA A 389 2.78 -6.24 -22.11
C ALA A 389 3.88 -6.26 -21.05
N THR A 390 4.95 -7.02 -21.29
CA THR A 390 6.20 -6.95 -20.50
C THR A 390 7.44 -6.99 -21.37
N GLN A 391 8.47 -6.27 -20.95
CA GLN A 391 9.84 -6.36 -21.48
C GLN A 391 10.86 -6.19 -20.35
N SER A 392 12.15 -6.19 -20.68
CA SER A 392 13.21 -5.90 -19.71
C SER A 392 13.90 -4.58 -20.03
N VAL A 393 14.22 -3.80 -18.99
CA VAL A 393 14.94 -2.53 -19.08
C VAL A 393 16.04 -2.48 -18.02
N THR A 394 17.19 -1.90 -18.36
CA THR A 394 18.30 -1.68 -17.41
C THR A 394 18.45 -0.19 -17.15
N VAL A 395 18.50 0.17 -15.86
CA VAL A 395 18.74 1.50 -15.33
C VAL A 395 20.18 1.60 -14.81
N THR A 396 20.84 2.72 -15.10
CA THR A 396 22.18 3.06 -14.62
C THR A 396 22.13 4.39 -13.89
N ALA A 397 22.92 4.54 -12.82
CA ALA A 397 23.08 5.79 -12.07
C ALA A 397 23.38 7.00 -12.98
N GLY A 398 22.85 8.17 -12.64
CA GLY A 398 23.06 9.42 -13.38
C GLY A 398 22.55 9.41 -14.84
N SER A 399 21.70 8.46 -15.23
CA SER A 399 21.27 8.30 -16.63
C SER A 399 19.75 8.21 -16.82
N VAL A 400 19.29 8.73 -17.96
CA VAL A 400 17.90 8.58 -18.42
C VAL A 400 17.88 7.64 -19.62
N LYS A 401 17.13 6.54 -19.51
CA LYS A 401 17.04 5.48 -20.52
C LYS A 401 15.71 5.56 -21.26
N THR A 402 15.74 5.82 -22.57
CA THR A 402 14.56 5.66 -23.42
C THR A 402 14.24 4.17 -23.63
N SER A 403 12.98 3.79 -23.39
CA SER A 403 12.42 2.44 -23.52
C SER A 403 10.91 2.48 -23.69
N ASN A 404 10.43 2.60 -24.94
CA ASN A 404 9.00 2.53 -25.27
C ASN A 404 8.43 1.11 -25.04
N ILE A 405 7.11 1.01 -24.85
CA ILE A 405 6.38 -0.26 -24.69
C ILE A 405 5.06 -0.21 -25.48
N ALA A 406 4.52 -1.36 -25.88
CA ALA A 406 3.25 -1.44 -26.61
C ALA A 406 2.40 -2.60 -26.06
N SER A 407 1.08 -2.42 -25.98
CA SER A 407 0.16 -3.52 -25.62
C SER A 407 0.31 -4.68 -26.60
N THR A 408 0.25 -5.89 -26.06
CA THR A 408 0.29 -7.17 -26.80
C THR A 408 -1.03 -7.92 -26.75
N GLU A 409 -2.10 -7.26 -26.30
CA GLU A 409 -3.45 -7.82 -26.21
C GLU A 409 -3.98 -8.30 -27.57
N ALA A 410 -4.56 -9.50 -27.56
CA ALA A 410 -5.40 -9.95 -28.66
C ALA A 410 -6.76 -9.25 -28.60
N THR A 411 -7.17 -8.63 -29.72
CA THR A 411 -8.47 -7.99 -29.92
C THR A 411 -9.37 -8.84 -30.86
N PRO A 412 -9.79 -10.05 -30.46
CA PRO A 412 -10.65 -10.88 -31.28
C PRO A 412 -12.04 -10.25 -31.42
N THR A 413 -12.71 -10.50 -32.54
CA THR A 413 -14.09 -10.05 -32.76
C THR A 413 -15.04 -10.73 -31.77
N ALA A 414 -15.44 -10.02 -30.72
CA ALA A 414 -16.43 -10.50 -29.78
C ALA A 414 -17.80 -10.70 -30.48
N ILE A 415 -18.50 -11.78 -30.13
CA ILE A 415 -19.93 -11.94 -30.44
C ILE A 415 -20.76 -11.32 -29.31
N TRP A 416 -20.26 -11.41 -28.07
CA TRP A 416 -20.68 -10.57 -26.94
C TRP A 416 -19.56 -10.52 -25.87
N GLN A 417 -19.62 -9.49 -25.03
CA GLN A 417 -18.78 -9.33 -23.83
C GLN A 417 -19.69 -8.85 -22.68
N ILE A 418 -19.38 -9.24 -21.45
CA ILE A 418 -19.96 -8.71 -20.21
C ILE A 418 -18.78 -8.16 -19.40
N GLY A 419 -18.89 -6.91 -18.94
CA GLY A 419 -17.77 -6.17 -18.37
C GLY A 419 -16.72 -5.78 -19.41
N GLU A 420 -15.62 -5.24 -18.91
CA GLU A 420 -14.40 -5.01 -19.69
C GLU A 420 -13.36 -6.10 -19.44
N ILE A 421 -12.23 -6.05 -20.13
CA ILE A 421 -11.08 -6.94 -19.88
C ILE A 421 -9.93 -6.03 -19.45
N ASP A 422 -9.97 -5.56 -18.20
CA ASP A 422 -9.12 -4.49 -17.68
C ASP A 422 -8.50 -4.81 -16.30
N GLY A 423 -8.75 -6.01 -15.79
CA GLY A 423 -8.21 -6.54 -14.55
C GLY A 423 -9.00 -6.17 -13.31
N THR A 424 -10.16 -5.52 -13.46
CA THR A 424 -11.01 -5.02 -12.37
C THR A 424 -12.46 -5.51 -12.51
N PRO A 425 -13.23 -5.61 -11.41
CA PRO A 425 -14.66 -5.90 -11.45
C PRO A 425 -15.53 -4.66 -11.77
N ARG A 426 -14.98 -3.57 -12.31
CA ARG A 426 -15.70 -2.29 -12.39
C ARG A 426 -16.94 -2.39 -13.29
N GLY A 427 -18.04 -1.80 -12.82
CA GLY A 427 -19.34 -1.82 -13.51
C GLY A 427 -20.20 -3.07 -13.25
N PHE A 428 -19.68 -4.11 -12.58
CA PHE A 428 -20.49 -5.23 -12.13
C PHE A 428 -21.26 -4.91 -10.84
N LEU A 429 -22.35 -5.64 -10.58
CA LEU A 429 -23.15 -5.55 -9.35
C LEU A 429 -22.24 -5.67 -8.12
N ASN A 430 -22.42 -4.75 -7.15
CA ASN A 430 -21.69 -4.64 -5.88
C ASN A 430 -20.19 -4.27 -5.98
N ALA A 431 -19.63 -4.06 -7.18
CA ALA A 431 -18.21 -3.74 -7.36
C ALA A 431 -17.79 -2.34 -6.87
N ASP A 432 -18.73 -1.41 -6.82
CA ASP A 432 -18.59 -0.07 -6.26
C ASP A 432 -18.56 -0.08 -4.72
N LEU A 433 -19.28 -1.02 -4.11
CA LEU A 433 -19.40 -1.14 -2.65
C LEU A 433 -18.23 -1.91 -2.02
N ILE A 434 -17.67 -2.89 -2.73
CA ILE A 434 -16.81 -3.94 -2.15
C ILE A 434 -15.56 -3.42 -1.44
N GLU A 435 -14.93 -2.33 -1.90
CA GLU A 435 -13.76 -1.74 -1.22
C GLU A 435 -14.10 -1.28 0.22
N THR A 436 -15.37 -1.00 0.50
CA THR A 436 -15.81 -0.24 1.68
C THR A 436 -16.70 -1.00 2.66
N MET A 437 -17.20 -2.18 2.28
CA MET A 437 -18.06 -3.01 3.15
C MET A 437 -18.02 -4.50 2.78
N HIS A 438 -18.47 -5.34 3.71
CA HIS A 438 -18.48 -6.80 3.56
C HIS A 438 -19.53 -7.26 2.53
N PRO A 439 -19.33 -8.38 1.80
CA PRO A 439 -20.37 -8.99 0.99
C PRO A 439 -21.69 -9.29 1.72
N SER A 440 -21.65 -9.51 3.05
CA SER A 440 -22.86 -9.72 3.86
C SER A 440 -23.53 -8.44 4.37
N ASP A 441 -23.11 -7.26 3.93
CA ASP A 441 -23.68 -5.99 4.38
C ASP A 441 -25.12 -5.83 3.86
N SER A 442 -26.02 -5.30 4.70
CA SER A 442 -27.42 -5.08 4.31
C SER A 442 -27.61 -4.00 3.22
N ARG A 443 -26.54 -3.27 2.88
CA ARG A 443 -26.47 -2.30 1.78
C ARG A 443 -26.05 -2.93 0.44
N MET A 444 -25.52 -4.15 0.44
CA MET A 444 -25.21 -4.92 -0.77
C MET A 444 -26.51 -5.37 -1.47
N SER A 445 -26.49 -5.41 -2.81
CA SER A 445 -27.55 -6.05 -3.58
C SER A 445 -27.42 -7.58 -3.53
N ASP A 446 -28.53 -8.29 -3.81
CA ASP A 446 -28.58 -9.76 -3.79
C ASP A 446 -27.53 -10.38 -4.72
N TRP A 447 -26.65 -11.21 -4.15
CA TRP A 447 -25.56 -11.89 -4.84
C TRP A 447 -26.03 -13.06 -5.73
N GLY A 448 -27.27 -13.54 -5.56
CA GLY A 448 -27.87 -14.57 -6.41
C GLY A 448 -28.34 -15.83 -5.69
N PRO A 449 -28.61 -16.93 -6.42
CA PRO A 449 -28.20 -17.20 -7.81
C PRO A 449 -28.78 -16.27 -8.89
N VAL A 450 -27.94 -15.76 -9.79
CA VAL A 450 -28.34 -14.79 -10.83
C VAL A 450 -28.57 -15.45 -12.19
N THR A 451 -29.63 -15.05 -12.88
CA THR A 451 -29.84 -15.33 -14.31
C THR A 451 -29.70 -14.05 -15.14
N PHE A 452 -28.54 -13.86 -15.76
CA PHE A 452 -28.27 -12.76 -16.68
C PHE A 452 -28.75 -13.11 -18.09
N THR A 453 -29.14 -12.12 -18.89
CA THR A 453 -29.41 -12.28 -20.33
C THR A 453 -28.54 -11.31 -21.10
N ILE A 454 -27.88 -11.75 -22.18
CA ILE A 454 -27.07 -10.84 -23.01
C ILE A 454 -27.96 -9.74 -23.59
N GLY A 455 -27.63 -8.48 -23.28
CA GLY A 455 -28.46 -7.30 -23.54
C GLY A 455 -29.04 -6.66 -22.27
N ASN A 456 -28.91 -7.30 -21.09
CA ASN A 456 -29.08 -6.63 -19.80
C ASN A 456 -27.92 -5.66 -19.52
N ASP A 457 -28.17 -4.69 -18.65
CA ASP A 457 -27.16 -3.79 -18.08
C ASP A 457 -26.16 -4.57 -17.20
N VAL A 458 -24.88 -4.22 -17.29
CA VAL A 458 -23.74 -4.97 -16.68
C VAL A 458 -23.76 -4.95 -15.15
N ASP A 459 -24.33 -3.90 -14.55
CA ASP A 459 -24.57 -3.76 -13.12
C ASP A 459 -25.60 -4.76 -12.57
N THR A 460 -26.21 -5.61 -13.42
CA THR A 460 -27.05 -6.75 -13.01
C THR A 460 -26.30 -8.10 -13.00
N PHE A 461 -25.00 -8.13 -13.32
CA PHE A 461 -24.15 -9.32 -13.22
C PHE A 461 -23.28 -9.24 -11.94
N PRO A 462 -23.24 -10.26 -11.07
CA PRO A 462 -22.50 -10.22 -9.81
C PRO A 462 -20.98 -10.17 -10.04
N MET A 463 -20.29 -9.23 -9.38
CA MET A 463 -18.83 -9.10 -9.47
C MET A 463 -18.08 -10.37 -9.04
N ALA A 464 -18.70 -11.22 -8.23
CA ALA A 464 -18.14 -12.45 -7.70
C ALA A 464 -19.21 -13.52 -7.54
N ILE A 465 -18.82 -14.80 -7.66
CA ILE A 465 -19.68 -15.94 -7.30
C ILE A 465 -19.02 -16.79 -6.22
N PHE A 466 -19.85 -17.25 -5.29
CA PHE A 466 -19.46 -18.02 -4.10
C PHE A 466 -20.13 -19.40 -4.16
N LYS A 467 -19.38 -20.47 -3.89
CA LYS A 467 -19.84 -21.87 -4.01
C LYS A 467 -21.11 -22.18 -3.20
N ASP A 468 -21.31 -21.50 -2.08
CA ASP A 468 -22.44 -21.71 -1.15
C ASP A 468 -23.65 -20.81 -1.46
N ILE A 469 -23.41 -19.61 -2.01
CA ILE A 469 -24.49 -18.69 -2.48
C ILE A 469 -25.07 -19.20 -3.82
N GLY A 470 -24.21 -19.67 -4.73
CA GLY A 470 -24.61 -20.44 -5.91
C GLY A 470 -24.07 -19.90 -7.25
N ALA A 471 -24.72 -20.34 -8.33
CA ALA A 471 -24.22 -20.21 -9.70
C ALA A 471 -24.76 -18.97 -10.43
N VAL A 472 -24.00 -18.52 -11.44
CA VAL A 472 -24.51 -17.59 -12.46
C VAL A 472 -24.90 -18.36 -13.72
N THR A 473 -26.06 -18.01 -14.27
CA THR A 473 -26.53 -18.51 -15.56
C THR A 473 -26.70 -17.36 -16.55
N VAL A 474 -25.98 -17.38 -17.68
CA VAL A 474 -26.20 -16.43 -18.78
C VAL A 474 -27.04 -17.07 -19.87
N LYS A 475 -28.05 -16.34 -20.36
CA LYS A 475 -28.89 -16.72 -21.49
C LYS A 475 -28.58 -15.87 -22.71
N PHE A 476 -28.43 -16.52 -23.86
CA PHE A 476 -28.02 -15.85 -25.09
C PHE A 476 -28.47 -16.61 -26.35
N THR A 477 -28.99 -15.90 -27.34
CA THR A 477 -29.22 -16.42 -28.70
C THR A 477 -27.98 -16.17 -29.56
N LEU A 478 -27.77 -16.95 -30.63
CA LEU A 478 -26.51 -16.90 -31.38
C LEU A 478 -26.63 -17.13 -32.89
N SER A 479 -25.66 -16.51 -33.56
CA SER A 479 -25.18 -16.82 -34.91
C SER A 479 -23.68 -17.16 -34.81
N SER A 480 -23.35 -18.42 -34.50
CA SER A 480 -21.98 -18.93 -34.18
C SER A 480 -21.45 -18.61 -32.76
N GLY A 481 -20.31 -19.18 -32.35
CA GLY A 481 -19.74 -19.16 -30.97
C GLY A 481 -18.30 -19.71 -30.93
N ARG A 482 -17.68 -20.07 -29.78
CA ARG A 482 -18.22 -20.64 -28.50
C ARG A 482 -17.11 -20.76 -27.41
N PRO A 483 -17.36 -20.55 -26.07
CA PRO A 483 -16.42 -20.94 -24.98
C PRO A 483 -17.00 -21.76 -23.79
N VAL A 484 -16.23 -22.66 -23.15
CA VAL A 484 -16.64 -23.55 -22.01
C VAL A 484 -16.58 -22.91 -20.61
N VAL A 485 -17.42 -23.16 -19.60
CA VAL A 485 -18.90 -23.21 -19.58
C VAL A 485 -19.64 -24.54 -19.88
N THR A 486 -20.60 -24.92 -19.02
CA THR A 486 -21.69 -25.83 -19.44
C THR A 486 -22.60 -25.09 -20.42
N VAL A 487 -22.45 -25.34 -21.73
CA VAL A 487 -23.30 -24.72 -22.77
C VAL A 487 -24.15 -25.77 -23.45
N ASN A 488 -25.43 -25.81 -23.09
CA ASN A 488 -26.35 -26.92 -23.41
C ASN A 488 -25.78 -28.23 -22.84
N ASP A 489 -25.89 -29.37 -23.54
CA ASP A 489 -25.53 -30.70 -23.01
C ASP A 489 -24.01 -31.01 -22.99
N TRP A 490 -23.16 -29.99 -22.82
CA TRP A 490 -21.70 -30.15 -22.87
C TRP A 490 -20.97 -29.26 -21.85
N THR A 491 -19.95 -29.84 -21.21
CA THR A 491 -19.25 -29.33 -20.02
C THR A 491 -17.74 -29.40 -20.20
N SER A 492 -17.00 -28.54 -19.49
CA SER A 492 -15.53 -28.46 -19.49
C SER A 492 -14.84 -29.63 -18.80
N SER A 493 -13.59 -29.85 -19.20
CA SER A 493 -12.56 -30.32 -18.28
C SER A 493 -12.38 -29.29 -17.16
N THR A 494 -12.60 -29.68 -15.90
CA THR A 494 -12.30 -28.84 -14.73
C THR A 494 -10.86 -28.31 -14.82
N PRO A 495 -10.63 -26.99 -14.64
CA PRO A 495 -9.27 -26.46 -14.65
C PRO A 495 -8.46 -27.01 -13.46
N SER A 496 -7.13 -26.99 -13.58
CA SER A 496 -6.25 -27.23 -12.44
C SER A 496 -6.51 -26.20 -11.34
N VAL A 497 -6.37 -26.60 -10.08
CA VAL A 497 -6.41 -25.68 -8.93
C VAL A 497 -5.46 -24.51 -9.20
N PRO A 498 -5.93 -23.26 -9.14
CA PRO A 498 -5.08 -22.12 -9.42
C PRO A 498 -4.14 -21.86 -8.25
N ASP A 499 -2.94 -21.36 -8.58
CA ASP A 499 -1.91 -20.92 -7.62
C ASP A 499 -2.27 -19.56 -7.01
N GLN A 500 -3.48 -19.43 -6.47
CA GLN A 500 -3.95 -18.20 -5.82
C GLN A 500 -3.33 -18.03 -4.42
N PRO A 501 -3.36 -16.81 -3.87
CA PRO A 501 -2.84 -16.54 -2.54
C PRO A 501 -3.67 -17.20 -1.44
N ASP A 502 -3.02 -17.70 -0.40
CA ASP A 502 -3.68 -18.23 0.80
C ASP A 502 -4.14 -17.08 1.73
N SER A 503 -5.01 -16.19 1.23
CA SER A 503 -5.57 -15.07 1.99
C SER A 503 -7.02 -14.82 1.61
N ARG A 504 -7.80 -14.37 2.59
CA ARG A 504 -9.08 -13.68 2.34
C ARG A 504 -8.82 -12.40 1.54
N GLY A 505 -9.65 -12.15 0.53
CA GLY A 505 -9.58 -10.98 -0.36
C GLY A 505 -10.91 -10.25 -0.47
N VAL A 506 -11.91 -10.87 -1.11
CA VAL A 506 -13.23 -10.24 -1.36
C VAL A 506 -13.99 -9.86 -0.09
N THR A 507 -13.83 -10.61 1.01
CA THR A 507 -14.40 -10.25 2.33
C THR A 507 -13.60 -9.15 3.08
N ARG A 508 -12.53 -8.63 2.47
CA ARG A 508 -11.61 -7.63 3.03
C ARG A 508 -11.26 -6.54 2.00
N GLY A 509 -12.22 -6.13 1.19
CA GLY A 509 -12.10 -4.93 0.35
C GLY A 509 -11.18 -5.04 -0.87
N THR A 510 -10.86 -6.25 -1.35
CA THR A 510 -9.98 -6.40 -2.52
C THR A 510 -10.37 -7.56 -3.45
N TRP A 511 -10.31 -7.28 -4.75
CA TRP A 511 -10.36 -8.25 -5.85
C TRP A 511 -8.96 -8.66 -6.34
N ARG A 512 -7.90 -7.99 -5.87
CA ARG A 512 -6.55 -8.06 -6.44
C ARG A 512 -5.98 -9.47 -6.28
N GLY A 513 -5.65 -10.10 -7.40
CA GLY A 513 -5.10 -11.46 -7.47
C GLY A 513 -4.45 -11.74 -8.82
N ASN A 514 -4.36 -13.01 -9.23
CA ASN A 514 -3.52 -13.39 -10.38
C ASN A 514 -4.07 -13.03 -11.79
N ASN A 515 -5.27 -12.44 -11.90
CA ASN A 515 -5.99 -12.16 -13.15
C ASN A 515 -5.96 -13.35 -14.14
N ILE A 516 -6.41 -14.52 -13.68
CA ILE A 516 -6.29 -15.79 -14.42
C ILE A 516 -7.34 -15.85 -15.54
N MET A 517 -6.90 -15.61 -16.78
CA MET A 517 -7.72 -15.84 -17.96
C MET A 517 -7.90 -17.35 -18.22
N TYR A 518 -9.11 -17.86 -18.03
CA TYR A 518 -9.47 -19.22 -18.43
C TYR A 518 -10.00 -19.24 -19.87
N THR A 519 -9.22 -19.77 -20.81
CA THR A 519 -9.60 -19.92 -22.23
C THR A 519 -9.97 -21.37 -22.55
N TYR A 520 -11.00 -21.54 -23.36
CA TYR A 520 -11.89 -22.70 -23.26
C TYR A 520 -12.57 -23.02 -24.61
N SER A 521 -11.90 -23.74 -25.52
CA SER A 521 -12.46 -24.06 -26.85
C SER A 521 -13.61 -25.08 -26.79
N ILE A 522 -14.75 -24.81 -27.44
CA ILE A 522 -15.84 -25.80 -27.60
C ILE A 522 -15.85 -26.43 -29.00
N PRO A 523 -16.11 -27.74 -29.15
CA PRO A 523 -16.42 -28.33 -30.44
C PRO A 523 -17.65 -27.72 -31.13
N SER A 524 -17.62 -27.77 -32.46
CA SER A 524 -18.77 -27.44 -33.31
C SER A 524 -19.96 -28.38 -33.04
N GLY A 525 -21.15 -27.97 -33.46
CA GLY A 525 -22.38 -28.77 -33.36
C GLY A 525 -23.13 -28.70 -32.01
N TYR A 526 -22.48 -28.32 -30.91
CA TYR A 526 -23.17 -28.13 -29.64
C TYR A 526 -24.00 -26.83 -29.54
N LEU A 527 -23.72 -25.84 -30.40
CA LEU A 527 -24.52 -24.62 -30.44
C LEU A 527 -25.93 -24.85 -30.95
N ASN A 528 -26.87 -24.22 -30.25
CA ASN A 528 -28.12 -23.81 -30.85
C ASN A 528 -27.88 -22.50 -31.63
N THR A 529 -28.39 -22.41 -32.86
CA THR A 529 -28.32 -21.20 -33.70
C THR A 529 -29.71 -20.71 -34.06
N GLY A 530 -29.86 -19.40 -34.28
CA GLY A 530 -31.16 -18.76 -34.51
C GLY A 530 -31.90 -18.46 -33.20
N SER A 531 -33.22 -18.53 -33.20
CA SER A 531 -34.07 -18.13 -32.07
C SER A 531 -33.97 -19.04 -30.83
N THR A 532 -33.28 -20.17 -30.92
CA THR A 532 -33.10 -21.10 -29.80
C THR A 532 -32.03 -20.57 -28.85
N VAL A 533 -32.41 -20.36 -27.59
CA VAL A 533 -31.51 -19.89 -26.53
C VAL A 533 -30.42 -20.94 -26.25
N ASN A 534 -29.18 -20.47 -26.07
CA ASN A 534 -28.12 -21.21 -25.41
C ASN A 534 -28.08 -20.78 -23.94
N THR A 535 -27.89 -21.75 -23.06
CA THR A 535 -27.71 -21.53 -21.62
C THR A 535 -26.26 -21.77 -21.28
N LEU A 536 -25.62 -20.79 -20.63
CA LEU A 536 -24.25 -20.83 -20.14
C LEU A 536 -24.32 -20.85 -18.61
N THR A 537 -23.77 -21.86 -17.94
CA THR A 537 -23.69 -21.89 -16.47
C THR A 537 -22.24 -21.86 -16.01
N ILE A 538 -21.93 -20.97 -15.05
CA ILE A 538 -20.63 -20.86 -14.37
C ILE A 538 -20.79 -21.32 -12.92
N THR A 539 -19.88 -22.18 -12.46
CA THR A 539 -19.84 -22.70 -11.09
C THR A 539 -18.40 -22.69 -10.56
N VAL A 540 -18.24 -22.61 -9.24
CA VAL A 540 -16.91 -22.66 -8.60
C VAL A 540 -16.56 -24.10 -8.22
N ALA A 541 -15.69 -24.71 -9.01
CA ALA A 541 -15.13 -26.03 -8.70
C ALA A 541 -13.95 -25.91 -7.73
N SER A 542 -14.09 -26.47 -6.53
CA SER A 542 -13.00 -26.59 -5.55
C SER A 542 -13.22 -27.77 -4.62
N GLY A 543 -12.14 -28.47 -4.27
CA GLY A 543 -12.11 -29.51 -3.24
C GLY A 543 -12.20 -28.97 -1.81
N SER A 544 -12.01 -27.67 -1.61
CA SER A 544 -12.16 -26.99 -0.33
C SER A 544 -13.64 -26.67 -0.01
N SER A 545 -13.89 -26.34 1.25
CA SER A 545 -15.19 -25.95 1.79
C SER A 545 -15.06 -24.78 2.76
N GLY A 546 -16.07 -23.92 2.76
CA GLY A 546 -16.31 -22.83 3.71
C GLY A 546 -17.78 -22.43 3.58
N SER A 547 -18.32 -21.68 4.52
CA SER A 547 -19.71 -21.19 4.48
C SER A 547 -19.81 -19.83 3.79
N ASP A 548 -20.94 -19.55 3.16
CA ASP A 548 -21.32 -18.22 2.66
C ASP A 548 -20.20 -17.58 1.80
N PHE A 549 -19.68 -16.43 2.21
CA PHE A 549 -18.65 -15.65 1.52
C PHE A 549 -17.22 -16.18 1.75
N LEU A 550 -17.02 -17.06 2.74
CA LEU A 550 -15.79 -17.84 2.93
C LEU A 550 -15.81 -19.17 2.15
N SER A 551 -16.91 -19.50 1.47
CA SER A 551 -16.92 -20.58 0.51
C SER A 551 -16.02 -20.25 -0.69
N PRO A 552 -15.44 -21.26 -1.37
CA PRO A 552 -14.63 -21.06 -2.57
C PRO A 552 -15.34 -20.15 -3.59
N ASN A 553 -14.65 -19.12 -4.04
CA ASN A 553 -15.21 -18.06 -4.88
C ASN A 553 -14.28 -17.67 -6.02
N ILE A 554 -14.83 -16.94 -7.00
CA ILE A 554 -14.07 -16.20 -8.02
C ILE A 554 -14.64 -14.79 -8.15
N VAL A 555 -13.78 -13.82 -8.43
CA VAL A 555 -14.14 -12.45 -8.85
C VAL A 555 -13.96 -12.35 -10.37
N PHE A 556 -14.84 -11.63 -11.04
CA PHE A 556 -14.77 -11.40 -12.48
C PHE A 556 -13.93 -10.16 -12.83
N ASP A 557 -13.23 -10.27 -13.96
CA ASP A 557 -12.62 -9.17 -14.72
C ASP A 557 -13.60 -8.83 -15.85
N GLY A 558 -13.71 -9.73 -16.84
CA GLY A 558 -14.85 -9.78 -17.74
C GLY A 558 -15.08 -11.17 -18.33
N LEU A 559 -16.18 -11.31 -19.08
CA LEU A 559 -16.56 -12.55 -19.74
C LEU A 559 -16.85 -12.28 -21.22
N ARG A 560 -16.04 -12.87 -22.12
CA ARG A 560 -16.17 -12.69 -23.57
C ARG A 560 -16.42 -14.01 -24.30
N LEU A 561 -17.34 -13.98 -25.26
CA LEU A 561 -17.41 -14.94 -26.34
C LEU A 561 -16.84 -14.31 -27.63
N TYR A 562 -15.95 -15.04 -28.29
CA TYR A 562 -15.33 -14.74 -29.58
C TYR A 562 -15.07 -16.03 -30.38
#